data_AF-A0A061NDB5-F1
#
_entry.id   AF-A0A061NDB5-F1
#
_cell.length_a   1.000
_cell.length_b   1.000
_cell.length_c   1.000
_cell.angle_alpha   90.00
_cell.angle_beta   90.00
_cell.angle_gamma   90.00
#
_symmetry.space_group_name_H-M   'P 1'
#
loop_
_entity.id
_entity.type
_entity.pdbx_description
1 polymer ?
#
loop_
_entity_poly.entity_id
_entity_poly.type
_entity_poly.pdbx_seq_one_letter_code
_entity_poly.pdbx_strand_id
1 'polypeptide(L)'
;MACCDIVITDEDAIFGFPSLPLGGGFVGMYWGWHVGVQRAKMLDLTAGSRISGKTATDYGFAAKCFNKDRLEEETLNIARASPKHL
;
A
#
# COMPACT_ATOMS: atom_id res chain seq x y z
N MET A 1 2.16 -5.66 -4.92
CA MET A 1 1.60 -5.15 -3.65
C MET A 1 0.11 -5.34 -3.57
N ALA A 2 -0.72 -4.80 -4.47
CA ALA A 2 -2.18 -4.95 -4.40
C ALA A 2 -2.70 -6.40 -4.49
N CYS A 3 -1.87 -7.36 -4.89
CA CYS A 3 -2.20 -8.79 -4.93
C CYS A 3 -1.63 -9.59 -3.75
N CYS A 4 -0.95 -8.95 -2.79
CA CYS A 4 -0.46 -9.62 -1.59
C CYS A 4 -1.60 -9.70 -0.56
N ASP A 5 -1.67 -10.79 0.21
CA ASP A 5 -2.66 -10.93 1.28
C ASP A 5 -2.42 -9.91 2.41
N ILE A 6 -1.15 -9.66 2.72
CA ILE A 6 -0.72 -8.74 3.78
C ILE A 6 0.37 -7.83 3.23
N VAL A 7 0.22 -6.53 3.47
CA VAL A 7 1.22 -5.51 3.13
C VAL A 7 1.77 -4.91 4.42
N ILE A 8 3.09 -5.00 4.61
CA ILE A 8 3.84 -4.34 5.68
C ILE A 8 4.76 -3.32 5.01
N THR A 9 4.88 -2.12 5.58
CA THR A 9 5.61 -1.02 4.91
C THR A 9 6.50 -0.22 5.85
N ASP A 10 7.49 0.45 5.25
CA ASP A 10 8.28 1.48 5.91
C ASP A 10 7.50 2.80 5.96
N GLU A 11 7.71 3.62 6.99
CA GLU A 11 7.02 4.91 7.15
C GLU A 11 7.27 5.88 5.99
N ASP A 12 8.48 5.88 5.45
CA ASP A 12 8.91 6.76 4.36
C ASP A 12 8.76 6.12 2.97
N ALA A 13 8.21 4.90 2.90
CA ALA A 13 7.90 4.26 1.63
C ALA A 13 6.95 5.13 0.80
N ILE A 14 7.20 5.22 -0.51
CA ILE A 14 6.41 6.05 -1.40
C ILE A 14 5.47 5.16 -2.22
N PHE A 15 4.17 5.30 -1.98
CA PHE A 15 3.12 4.72 -2.81
C PHE A 15 2.63 5.78 -3.79
N GLY A 16 2.42 5.42 -5.05
CA GLY A 16 2.10 6.43 -6.05
C GLY A 16 1.50 5.90 -7.33
N PHE A 17 0.96 6.85 -8.10
CA PHE A 17 0.33 6.64 -9.39
C PHE A 17 1.18 7.25 -10.52
N PRO A 18 1.02 6.80 -11.78
CA PRO A 18 1.80 7.32 -12.90
C PRO A 18 1.79 8.85 -12.98
N SER A 19 2.95 9.44 -13.31
CA SER A 19 3.12 10.90 -13.43
C SER A 19 2.58 11.47 -14.75
N LEU A 20 2.51 10.65 -15.80
CA LEU A 20 1.95 11.02 -17.08
C LEU A 20 0.52 10.48 -17.20
N PRO A 21 -0.48 11.31 -17.54
CA PRO A 21 -1.88 10.90 -17.67
C PRO A 21 -2.13 10.23 -19.04
N LEU A 22 -1.36 9.19 -19.37
CA LEU A 22 -1.48 8.44 -20.63
C LEU A 22 -2.55 7.33 -20.57
N GLY A 23 -3.25 7.23 -19.44
CA GLY A 23 -4.26 6.23 -19.15
C GLY A 23 -4.52 6.19 -17.65
N GLY A 24 -5.69 5.71 -17.25
CA GLY A 24 -6.10 5.59 -15.85
C GLY A 24 -6.98 4.35 -15.64
N GLY A 25 -7.27 4.02 -14.40
CA GLY A 25 -8.22 2.96 -14.06
C GLY A 25 -7.65 1.53 -14.00
N PHE A 26 -6.39 1.27 -14.36
CA PHE A 26 -5.80 -0.06 -14.13
C PHE A 26 -5.38 -0.25 -12.66
N VAL A 27 -4.57 0.67 -12.13
CA VAL A 27 -4.06 0.58 -10.75
C VAL A 27 -5.13 1.02 -9.76
N GLY A 28 -5.83 2.13 -10.02
CA GLY A 28 -6.82 2.70 -9.11
C GLY A 28 -8.01 1.78 -8.79
N MET A 29 -8.41 0.92 -9.74
CA MET A 29 -9.51 -0.02 -9.51
C MET A 29 -9.23 -1.00 -8.38
N TYR A 30 -7.99 -1.50 -8.26
CA TYR A 30 -7.63 -2.39 -7.16
C TYR A 30 -7.56 -1.66 -5.82
N TRP A 31 -7.10 -0.40 -5.82
CA TRP A 31 -7.00 0.42 -4.61
C TRP A 31 -8.36 0.69 -3.96
N GLY A 32 -9.44 0.76 -4.75
CA GLY A 32 -10.80 0.96 -4.22
C GLY A 32 -11.20 -0.08 -3.18
N TRP A 33 -10.73 -1.33 -3.31
CA TRP A 33 -10.98 -2.41 -2.36
C TRP A 33 -10.23 -2.28 -1.04
N HIS A 34 -9.12 -1.54 -1.03
CA HIS A 34 -8.27 -1.38 0.15
C HIS A 34 -8.55 -0.08 0.90
N VAL A 35 -8.60 1.05 0.18
CA VAL A 35 -8.66 2.39 0.80
C VAL A 35 -10.02 3.07 0.69
N GLY A 36 -10.98 2.41 0.03
CA GLY A 36 -12.28 2.96 -0.32
C GLY A 36 -12.24 3.86 -1.56
N VAL A 37 -13.38 3.98 -2.23
CA VAL A 37 -13.48 4.59 -3.57
C VAL A 37 -13.08 6.06 -3.63
N GLN A 38 -13.31 6.85 -2.57
CA GLN A 38 -12.99 8.29 -2.58
C GLN A 38 -11.49 8.54 -2.54
N ARG A 39 -10.77 7.84 -1.67
CA ARG A 39 -9.31 7.93 -1.59
C ARG A 39 -8.66 7.39 -2.85
N ALA A 40 -9.15 6.25 -3.37
CA ALA A 40 -8.65 5.67 -4.61
C ALA A 40 -8.81 6.64 -5.81
N LYS A 41 -9.96 7.30 -5.94
CA LYS A 41 -10.18 8.33 -6.99
C LYS A 41 -9.24 9.52 -6.84
N MET A 42 -9.05 10.04 -5.63
CA MET A 42 -8.13 11.16 -5.41
C MET A 42 -6.69 10.81 -5.80
N LEU A 43 -6.26 9.57 -5.55
CA LEU A 43 -4.93 9.12 -5.93
C LEU A 43 -4.82 8.85 -7.45
N ASP A 44 -5.76 8.12 -8.04
CA ASP A 44 -5.71 7.71 -9.45
C ASP A 44 -5.97 8.87 -10.42
N LEU A 45 -6.85 9.81 -10.06
CA LEU A 45 -7.20 10.98 -10.90
C LEU A 45 -6.23 12.15 -10.74
N THR A 46 -5.28 12.07 -9.81
CA THR A 46 -4.24 13.09 -9.61
C THR A 46 -2.93 12.58 -10.19
N ALA A 47 -2.51 13.14 -11.32
CA ALA A 47 -1.26 12.78 -11.99
C ALA A 47 -0.07 12.91 -11.03
N GLY A 48 0.72 11.84 -10.90
CA GLY A 48 1.90 11.83 -10.04
C GLY A 48 1.61 11.87 -8.54
N SER A 49 0.39 11.57 -8.10
CA SER A 49 0.06 11.51 -6.67
C SER A 49 0.98 10.54 -5.91
N ARG A 50 1.36 10.93 -4.69
CA ARG A 50 2.22 10.16 -3.79
C ARG A 50 1.66 10.20 -2.38
N ILE A 51 1.75 9.08 -1.66
CA ILE A 51 1.51 9.01 -0.22
C ILE A 51 2.66 8.25 0.45
N SER A 52 2.91 8.58 1.72
CA SER A 52 3.85 7.86 2.57
C SER A 52 3.31 6.48 2.96
N GLY A 53 4.17 5.59 3.43
CA GLY A 53 3.75 4.29 3.96
C GLY A 53 2.92 4.43 5.23
N LYS A 54 3.20 5.46 6.02
CA LYS A 54 2.32 5.84 7.15
C LYS A 54 0.90 6.18 6.68
N THR A 55 0.76 7.05 5.69
CA THR A 55 -0.55 7.40 5.12
C THR A 55 -1.22 6.20 4.45
N ALA A 56 -0.46 5.35 3.76
CA ALA A 56 -0.99 4.12 3.17
C ALA A 56 -1.55 3.16 4.24
N THR A 57 -0.92 3.10 5.41
CA THR A 57 -1.40 2.35 6.57
C THR A 57 -2.66 2.98 7.16
N ASP A 58 -2.67 4.30 7.37
CA ASP A 58 -3.84 5.03 7.87
C ASP A 58 -5.07 4.87 6.93
N TYR A 59 -4.83 4.72 5.63
CA TYR A 59 -5.86 4.50 4.63
C TYR A 59 -6.33 3.05 4.57
N GLY A 60 -5.63 2.11 5.20
CA GLY A 60 -5.95 0.68 5.20
C GLY A 60 -5.34 -0.10 4.02
N PHE A 61 -4.43 0.49 3.24
CA PHE A 61 -3.70 -0.23 2.19
C PHE A 61 -2.65 -1.16 2.77
N ALA A 62 -1.83 -0.65 3.70
CA ALA A 62 -0.88 -1.45 4.46
C ALA A 62 -1.49 -1.83 5.82
N ALA A 63 -1.23 -3.04 6.28
CA ALA A 63 -1.72 -3.54 7.55
C ALA A 63 -0.92 -3.00 8.74
N LYS A 64 0.40 -2.86 8.57
CA LYS A 64 1.30 -2.27 9.56
C LYS A 64 2.41 -1.43 8.91
N CYS A 65 2.88 -0.46 9.67
CA CYS A 65 3.97 0.44 9.33
C CYS A 65 5.06 0.32 10.39
N PHE A 66 6.32 0.21 9.98
CA PHE A 66 7.48 0.22 10.86
C PHE A 66 8.52 1.22 10.33
N ASN A 67 9.47 1.63 11.17
CA ASN A 67 10.65 2.32 10.66
C ASN A 67 11.55 1.32 9.91
N LYS A 68 12.36 1.85 8.99
CA LYS A 68 13.23 1.07 8.11
C LYS A 68 14.07 0.01 8.81
N ASP A 69 14.65 0.34 9.97
CA ASP A 69 15.54 -0.56 10.70
C ASP A 69 14.82 -1.77 11.32
N ARG A 70 13.50 -1.69 11.49
CA ARG A 70 12.66 -2.76 12.06
C ARG A 70 11.80 -3.48 11.02
N LEU A 71 11.69 -2.94 9.80
CA LEU A 71 10.77 -3.43 8.78
C LEU A 71 10.97 -4.93 8.50
N GLU A 72 12.21 -5.35 8.28
CA GLU A 72 12.51 -6.74 7.93
C GLU A 72 12.23 -7.71 9.08
N GLU A 73 12.70 -7.39 10.28
CA GLU A 73 12.50 -8.20 11.47
C GLU A 73 11.01 -8.42 11.75
N GLU A 74 10.23 -7.34 11.76
CA GLU A 74 8.79 -7.39 12.03
C GLU A 74 8.01 -8.13 10.93
N THR A 75 8.40 -7.92 9.67
CA THR A 75 7.78 -8.64 8.55
C THR A 75 8.00 -10.16 8.68
N LEU A 76 9.22 -10.59 9.02
CA LEU A 76 9.53 -12.01 9.23
C LEU A 76 8.82 -12.59 10.45
N ASN A 77 8.68 -11.81 11.53
CA ASN A 77 7.93 -12.24 12.71
C ASN A 77 6.46 -12.51 12.37
N ILE A 78 5.82 -11.63 11.59
CA ILE A 78 4.44 -11.82 11.12
C ILE A 78 4.34 -13.05 10.22
N ALA A 79 5.25 -13.19 9.24
CA ALA A 79 5.24 -14.32 8.31
C ALA A 79 5.41 -15.67 9.01
N ARG A 80 6.25 -15.74 10.06
CA ARG A 80 6.49 -16.97 10.84
C ARG A 80 5.33 -17.32 11.78
N ALA A 81 4.57 -16.32 12.21
CA ALA A 81 3.37 -16.53 13.03
C ALA A 81 2.20 -17.09 12.21
N SER A 82 2.20 -16.88 10.89
CA SER A 82 1.17 -17.41 9.99
C SER A 82 1.18 -18.95 9.92
N PRO A 83 0.00 -19.60 9.89
CA PRO A 83 -0.08 -21.06 9.74
C PRO A 83 0.59 -21.55 8.45
N LYS A 84 1.36 -22.64 8.53
CA LYS A 84 2.13 -23.20 7.39
C LYS A 84 1.28 -24.00 6.38
N HIS A 85 -0.04 -23.88 6.40
CA HIS A 85 -0.95 -24.76 5.66
C HIS A 85 -1.98 -23.99 4.79
N LEU A 86 -1.65 -22.74 4.41
CA LEU A 86 -2.28 -22.08 3.28
C LEU A 86 -1.71 -22.62 1.97
#